data_AF-A0A7V9N8A4-F1
#
_entry.id   AF-A0A7V9N8A4-F1
#
_cell.length_a   1.000
_cell.length_b   1.000
_cell.length_c   1.000
_cell.angle_alpha   90.00
_cell.angle_beta   90.00
_cell.angle_gamma   90.00
#
_symmetry.space_group_name_H-M   'P 1'
#
loop_
_entity.id
_entity.type
_entity.pdbx_description
1 polymer ?
#
loop_
_entity_poly.entity_id
_entity_poly.type
_entity_poly.pdbx_seq_one_letter_code
_entity_poly.pdbx_strand_id
1 'polypeptide(L)'
;VYAKPASVFVAGFLGSPPMNLLDVRVTSIDGSPGLEIAGTAVPAPHSLGRRLGALAPDQREVILGVRPEEIVLSRETGPGRVPGEVFVVEDLGNEMLVTLDLGGQFVMARMPSDYPAEMGDHLWFAFDADRAHLFDPGSRRRLE
;
A
#
# COMPACT_ATOMS: atom_id res chain seq x y z
N VAL A 1 -10.99 2.65 15.98
CA VAL A 1 -11.35 3.44 14.78
C VAL A 1 -10.14 3.62 13.87
N TYR A 2 -9.03 4.21 14.34
CA TYR A 2 -7.80 4.38 13.53
C TYR A 2 -7.22 3.07 12.97
N ALA A 3 -7.05 2.05 13.84
CA ALA A 3 -6.44 0.76 13.49
C ALA A 3 -7.35 -0.21 12.71
N LYS A 4 -8.65 0.09 12.63
CA LYS A 4 -9.65 -0.72 11.92
C LYS A 4 -10.71 0.22 11.34
N PRO A 5 -10.37 1.00 10.30
CA PRO A 5 -11.32 1.93 9.69
C PRO A 5 -12.48 1.18 9.06
N ALA A 6 -13.71 1.67 9.22
CA ALA A 6 -14.90 1.00 8.68
C ALA A 6 -15.09 1.23 7.17
N SER A 7 -14.46 2.27 6.63
CA SER A 7 -14.60 2.71 5.23
C SER A 7 -13.39 3.49 4.77
N VAL A 8 -13.29 3.67 3.45
CA VAL A 8 -12.29 4.51 2.78
C VAL A 8 -12.34 5.95 3.32
N PHE A 9 -13.53 6.49 3.59
CA PHE A 9 -13.68 7.83 4.19
C PHE A 9 -13.00 7.93 5.56
N VAL A 10 -13.24 6.96 6.45
CA VAL A 10 -12.60 6.94 7.77
C VAL A 10 -11.09 6.76 7.66
N ALA A 11 -10.63 5.91 6.74
CA ALA A 11 -9.21 5.64 6.48
C ALA A 11 -8.46 6.88 5.97
N GLY A 12 -9.07 7.60 5.02
CA GLY A 12 -8.51 8.81 4.41
C GLY A 12 -8.64 10.07 5.27
N PHE A 13 -9.50 10.06 6.29
CA PHE A 13 -9.69 11.21 7.18
C PHE A 13 -8.90 11.10 8.50
N LEU A 14 -8.78 9.90 9.07
CA LEU A 14 -8.10 9.71 10.35
C LEU A 14 -6.63 9.34 10.14
N GLY A 15 -5.73 10.15 10.67
CA GLY A 15 -4.28 9.99 10.54
C GLY A 15 -3.64 11.20 9.89
N SER A 16 -2.42 11.53 10.33
CA SER A 16 -1.60 12.54 9.67
C SER A 16 -0.21 11.94 9.48
N PRO A 17 0.18 11.59 8.24
CA PRO A 17 -0.60 11.68 7.00
C PRO A 17 -1.77 10.66 6.94
N PRO A 18 -2.71 10.83 5.99
CA PRO A 18 -3.83 9.89 5.82
C PRO A 18 -3.35 8.52 5.31
N MET A 19 -4.24 7.52 5.35
CA MET A 19 -3.96 6.20 4.77
C MET A 19 -3.73 6.29 3.27
N ASN A 20 -2.74 5.57 2.75
CA ASN A 20 -2.59 5.35 1.32
C ASN A 20 -3.71 4.42 0.84
N LEU A 21 -4.39 4.81 -0.22
CA LEU A 21 -5.51 4.09 -0.79
C LEU A 21 -5.18 3.82 -2.26
N LEU A 22 -4.85 2.57 -2.57
CA LEU A 22 -4.41 2.13 -3.89
C LEU A 22 -5.48 1.25 -4.52
N ASP A 23 -5.85 1.53 -5.76
CA ASP A 23 -6.68 0.65 -6.56
C ASP A 23 -5.81 -0.51 -7.07
N VAL A 24 -6.15 -1.73 -6.65
CA VAL A 24 -5.37 -2.93 -6.95
C VAL A 24 -6.27 -4.07 -7.42
N ARG A 25 -5.70 -5.02 -8.16
CA ARG A 25 -6.42 -6.22 -8.58
C ARG A 25 -6.04 -7.41 -7.74
N VAL A 26 -7.01 -8.22 -7.36
CA VAL A 26 -6.79 -9.53 -6.77
C VAL A 26 -6.35 -10.48 -7.89
N THR A 27 -5.23 -11.17 -7.67
CA THR A 27 -4.65 -12.10 -8.63
C THR A 27 -4.24 -13.40 -7.96
N SER A 28 -3.79 -14.38 -8.75
CA SER A 28 -3.15 -15.60 -8.26
C SER A 28 -1.73 -15.68 -8.79
N ILE A 29 -0.79 -15.95 -7.89
CA ILE A 29 0.64 -16.11 -8.16
C ILE A 29 1.00 -17.53 -7.73
N ASP A 30 1.39 -18.38 -8.68
CA ASP A 30 1.72 -19.79 -8.46
C ASP A 30 0.65 -20.58 -7.67
N GLY A 31 -0.63 -20.29 -7.95
CA GLY A 31 -1.78 -20.93 -7.28
C GLY A 31 -2.07 -20.38 -5.87
N SER A 32 -1.33 -19.38 -5.41
CA SER A 32 -1.59 -18.67 -4.14
C SER A 32 -2.23 -17.30 -4.40
N PRO A 33 -3.04 -16.76 -3.48
CA PRO A 33 -3.58 -15.41 -3.60
C PRO A 33 -2.49 -14.34 -3.62
N GLY A 34 -2.72 -13.26 -4.36
CA GLY A 34 -1.84 -12.11 -4.47
C GLY A 34 -2.57 -10.86 -4.92
N LEU A 35 -1.82 -9.77 -5.06
CA LEU A 35 -2.29 -8.51 -5.60
C LEU A 35 -1.48 -8.13 -6.84
N GLU A 36 -2.10 -7.44 -7.78
CA GLU A 36 -1.41 -6.69 -8.83
C GLU A 36 -1.50 -5.20 -8.46
N ILE A 37 -0.34 -4.59 -8.20
CA ILE A 37 -0.20 -3.19 -7.80
C ILE A 37 0.69 -2.51 -8.85
N ALA A 38 0.15 -1.52 -9.57
CA ALA A 38 0.88 -0.83 -10.64
C ALA A 38 1.58 -1.79 -11.63
N GLY A 39 0.87 -2.86 -12.04
CA GLY A 39 1.41 -3.89 -12.94
C GLY A 39 2.43 -4.85 -12.30
N THR A 40 2.73 -4.70 -11.01
CA THR A 40 3.63 -5.59 -10.26
C THR A 40 2.84 -6.64 -9.49
N ALA A 41 3.20 -7.91 -9.65
CA ALA A 41 2.65 -9.01 -8.88
C ALA A 41 3.24 -9.03 -7.46
N VAL A 42 2.36 -8.92 -6.46
CA VAL A 42 2.69 -8.90 -5.03
C VAL A 42 2.09 -10.14 -4.36
N PRO A 43 2.91 -11.14 -4.00
CA PRO A 43 2.47 -12.28 -3.22
C PRO A 43 1.85 -11.83 -1.90
N ALA A 44 0.72 -12.43 -1.53
CA ALA A 44 0.03 -12.14 -0.28
C ALA A 44 0.20 -13.30 0.71
N PRO A 45 1.28 -13.34 1.50
CA PRO A 45 1.47 -14.41 2.47
C PRO A 45 0.50 -14.29 3.64
N HIS A 46 0.38 -15.38 4.40
CA HIS A 46 -0.26 -15.43 5.71
C HIS A 46 -1.68 -14.81 5.76
N SER A 47 -1.85 -13.73 6.55
CA SER A 47 -3.18 -13.19 6.84
C SER A 47 -3.81 -12.52 5.62
N LEU A 48 -3.04 -11.81 4.80
CA LEU A 48 -3.54 -11.14 3.61
C LEU A 48 -4.04 -12.17 2.59
N GLY A 49 -3.28 -13.25 2.36
CA GLY A 49 -3.71 -14.32 1.46
C GLY A 49 -5.03 -14.97 1.89
N ARG A 50 -5.23 -15.21 3.19
CA ARG A 50 -6.51 -15.72 3.71
C ARG A 50 -7.67 -14.73 3.50
N ARG A 51 -7.42 -13.44 3.71
CA ARG A 51 -8.44 -12.38 3.56
C ARG A 51 -8.83 -12.24 2.09
N LEU A 52 -7.86 -12.26 1.17
CA LEU A 52 -8.08 -12.29 -0.28
C LEU A 52 -8.84 -13.54 -0.73
N GLY A 53 -8.46 -14.72 -0.22
CA GLY A 53 -9.14 -15.98 -0.54
C GLY A 53 -10.55 -16.10 0.01
N ALA A 54 -10.93 -15.27 0.98
CA ALA A 54 -12.28 -15.22 1.55
C ALA A 54 -13.20 -14.21 0.84
N LEU A 55 -12.69 -13.45 -0.13
CA LEU A 55 -13.49 -12.53 -0.93
C LEU A 55 -14.47 -13.30 -1.83
N ALA A 56 -15.52 -12.61 -2.28
CA ALA A 56 -16.45 -13.18 -3.26
C ALA A 56 -15.69 -13.54 -4.56
N PRO A 57 -16.03 -14.64 -5.27
CA PRO A 57 -15.31 -15.08 -6.46
C PRO A 57 -15.22 -14.05 -7.60
N ASP A 58 -16.16 -13.11 -7.65
CA ASP A 58 -16.23 -12.01 -8.61
C ASP A 58 -15.54 -10.72 -8.13
N GLN A 59 -15.09 -10.67 -6.87
CA GLN A 59 -14.34 -9.54 -6.31
C GLN A 59 -12.88 -9.53 -6.80
N ARG A 60 -12.69 -9.01 -8.02
CA ARG A 60 -11.36 -8.93 -8.66
C ARG A 60 -10.64 -7.60 -8.40
N GLU A 61 -11.36 -6.58 -7.98
CA GLU A 61 -10.83 -5.25 -7.72
C GLU A 61 -11.08 -4.90 -6.25
N VAL A 62 -10.06 -4.37 -5.58
CA VAL A 62 -10.13 -3.93 -4.19
C VAL A 62 -9.32 -2.66 -4.03
N ILE A 63 -9.69 -1.85 -3.04
CA ILE A 63 -8.87 -0.73 -2.59
C ILE A 63 -7.99 -1.26 -1.46
N LEU A 64 -6.68 -1.21 -1.66
CA LEU A 64 -5.68 -1.52 -0.64
C LEU A 64 -5.40 -0.28 0.20
N GLY A 65 -5.64 -0.40 1.51
CA GLY A 65 -5.31 0.61 2.50
C GLY A 65 -4.04 0.28 3.26
N VAL A 66 -3.03 1.15 3.22
CA VAL A 66 -1.77 1.00 3.98
C VAL A 66 -1.39 2.33 4.63
N ARG A 67 -1.06 2.33 5.93
CA ARG A 67 -0.61 3.56 6.58
C ARG A 67 0.80 3.96 6.13
N PRO A 68 1.14 5.26 6.11
CA PRO A 68 2.50 5.72 5.82
C PRO A 68 3.58 5.03 6.68
N GLU A 69 3.30 4.78 7.96
CA GLU A 69 4.21 4.09 8.89
C GLU A 69 4.29 2.56 8.70
N GLU A 70 3.46 1.98 7.85
CA GLU A 70 3.46 0.54 7.52
C GLU A 70 4.20 0.26 6.21
N ILE A 71 4.72 1.31 5.57
CA ILE A 71 5.43 1.22 4.30
C ILE A 71 6.92 1.06 4.57
N VAL A 72 7.52 0.18 3.78
CA VAL A 72 8.96 -0.04 3.74
C VAL A 72 9.47 0.36 2.37
N LEU A 73 10.39 1.33 2.34
CA LEU A 73 11.10 1.72 1.14
C LEU A 73 12.49 1.07 1.10
N SER A 74 12.89 0.58 -0.07
CA SER A 74 14.20 -0.03 -0.30
C SER A 74 14.80 0.44 -1.63
N ARG A 75 16.14 0.45 -1.71
CA ARG A 75 16.87 0.57 -2.98
C ARG A 75 17.09 -0.77 -3.67
N GLU A 76 16.78 -1.87 -2.98
CA GLU A 76 16.92 -3.23 -3.49
C GLU A 76 15.59 -3.74 -4.07
N THR A 77 15.68 -4.34 -5.26
CA THR A 77 14.58 -5.08 -5.87
C THR A 77 14.29 -6.37 -5.09
N GLY A 78 13.09 -6.92 -5.24
CA GLY A 78 12.79 -8.23 -4.68
C GLY A 78 11.34 -8.66 -4.92
N PRO A 79 11.00 -9.92 -4.59
CA PRO A 79 9.64 -10.42 -4.74
C PRO A 79 8.62 -9.54 -4.02
N GLY A 80 7.54 -9.19 -4.71
CA GLY A 80 6.44 -8.37 -4.17
C GLY A 80 6.80 -6.92 -3.84
N ARG A 81 7.98 -6.45 -4.27
CA ARG A 81 8.35 -5.03 -4.16
C ARG A 81 7.93 -4.29 -5.41
N VAL A 82 7.15 -3.22 -5.25
CA VAL A 82 6.63 -2.41 -6.36
C VAL A 82 7.61 -1.27 -6.66
N PRO A 83 8.13 -1.14 -7.89
CA PRO A 83 9.01 -0.03 -8.24
C PRO A 83 8.22 1.28 -8.29
N GLY A 84 8.86 2.37 -7.86
CA GLY A 84 8.32 3.72 -7.93
C GLY A 84 9.42 4.76 -8.04
N GLU A 85 9.07 5.92 -8.59
CA GLU A 85 9.93 7.11 -8.62
C GLU A 85 9.56 8.04 -7.48
N VAL A 86 10.54 8.57 -6.75
CA VAL A 86 10.31 9.56 -5.71
C VAL A 86 9.77 10.83 -6.35
N PHE A 87 8.49 11.11 -6.09
CA PHE A 87 7.79 12.28 -6.60
C PHE A 87 8.02 13.50 -5.71
N VAL A 88 8.00 13.34 -4.39
CA VAL A 88 8.31 14.43 -3.45
C VAL A 88 8.88 13.89 -2.15
N VAL A 89 9.77 14.67 -1.55
CA VAL A 89 10.31 14.47 -0.20
C VAL A 89 9.98 15.72 0.62
N GLU A 90 9.25 15.52 1.71
CA GLU A 90 8.92 16.59 2.67
C GLU A 90 9.68 16.34 3.98
N ASP A 91 10.58 17.24 4.32
CA ASP A 91 11.31 17.22 5.59
C ASP A 91 10.49 17.92 6.68
N LEU A 92 10.07 17.13 7.68
CA LEU A 92 9.31 17.61 8.83
C LEU A 92 10.20 17.78 10.09
N GLY A 93 11.52 17.68 9.93
CA GLY A 93 12.52 17.84 10.97
C GLY A 93 12.83 16.54 11.74
N ASN A 94 11.81 15.87 12.27
CA ASN A 94 11.98 14.60 13.01
C ASN A 94 11.66 13.35 12.18
N GLU A 95 11.09 13.55 11.00
CA GLU A 95 10.75 12.50 10.04
C GLU A 95 10.69 13.10 8.64
N MET A 96 10.77 12.23 7.64
CA MET A 96 10.53 12.60 6.24
C MET A 96 9.29 11.89 5.72
N LEU A 97 8.50 12.61 4.93
CA LEU A 97 7.46 12.01 4.11
C LEU A 97 8.01 11.84 2.69
N VAL A 98 8.07 10.60 2.24
CA VAL A 98 8.54 10.27 0.89
C VAL A 98 7.35 9.76 0.10
N THR A 99 6.97 10.49 -0.94
CA THR A 99 5.90 10.07 -1.85
C THR A 99 6.50 9.48 -3.12
N LEU A 100 6.11 8.25 -3.48
CA LEU A 100 6.44 7.62 -4.73
C LEU A 100 5.29 7.72 -5.74
N ASP A 101 5.62 7.92 -7.01
CA ASP A 101 4.74 7.66 -8.14
C ASP A 101 4.95 6.22 -8.63
N LEU A 102 3.88 5.43 -8.62
CA LEU A 102 3.80 4.05 -9.09
C LEU A 102 3.12 3.98 -10.48
N GLY A 103 3.43 4.90 -11.38
CA GLY A 103 2.83 4.95 -12.72
C GLY A 103 1.40 5.51 -12.73
N GLY A 104 1.17 6.59 -11.99
CA GLY A 104 -0.10 7.32 -11.89
C GLY A 104 -0.86 7.09 -10.58
N GLN A 105 -0.40 6.17 -9.72
CA GLN A 105 -0.86 6.01 -8.35
C GLN A 105 0.24 6.47 -7.38
N PHE A 106 -0.12 7.26 -6.38
CA PHE A 106 0.85 7.80 -5.42
C PHE A 106 0.80 7.05 -4.10
N VAL A 107 1.97 6.83 -3.51
CA VAL A 107 2.08 6.22 -2.18
C VAL A 107 3.05 7.00 -1.32
N MET A 108 2.63 7.38 -0.11
CA MET A 108 3.40 8.16 0.85
C MET A 108 3.89 7.26 1.99
N ALA A 109 5.20 7.22 2.18
CA ALA A 109 5.87 6.54 3.28
C ALA A 109 6.35 7.56 4.32
N ARG A 110 6.32 7.15 5.61
CA ARG A 110 6.89 7.92 6.70
C ARG A 110 8.22 7.32 7.11
N MET A 111 9.29 8.08 6.94
CA MET A 111 10.68 7.63 7.07
C MET A 111 11.41 8.37 8.20
N PRO A 112 12.46 7.77 8.79
CA PRO A 112 13.39 8.50 9.65
C PRO A 112 13.96 9.75 8.97
N SER A 113 14.27 10.79 9.73
CA SER A 113 14.77 12.08 9.21
C SER A 113 16.09 12.00 8.46
N ASP A 114 16.84 10.91 8.61
CA ASP A 114 18.12 10.65 7.93
C ASP A 114 18.00 9.68 6.75
N TYR A 115 16.79 9.31 6.34
CA TYR A 115 16.59 8.41 5.20
C TYR A 115 17.05 9.04 3.87
N PRO A 116 18.05 8.47 3.18
CA PRO A 116 18.64 9.13 2.02
C PRO A 116 17.74 8.93 0.79
N ALA A 117 16.80 9.84 0.55
CA ALA A 117 15.93 9.88 -0.63
C ALA A 117 15.87 11.27 -1.23
N GLU A 118 15.96 11.35 -2.55
CA GLU A 118 15.86 12.58 -3.33
C GLU A 118 14.76 12.46 -4.40
N MET A 119 14.16 13.58 -4.81
CA MET A 119 13.22 13.59 -5.93
C MET A 119 13.88 13.00 -7.19
N GLY A 120 13.18 12.09 -7.86
CA GLY A 120 13.67 11.34 -9.02
C GLY A 120 14.42 10.05 -8.68
N ASP A 121 14.69 9.74 -7.39
CA ASP A 121 15.23 8.43 -7.01
C ASP A 121 14.26 7.29 -7.40
N HIS A 122 14.80 6.14 -7.78
CA HIS A 122 14.02 4.91 -7.94
C HIS A 122 14.10 4.07 -6.67
N LEU A 123 12.94 3.85 -6.05
CA LEU A 123 12.78 3.07 -4.83
C LEU A 123 11.74 1.97 -5.02
N TRP A 124 11.79 0.99 -4.14
CA TRP A 124 10.90 -0.16 -4.11
C TRP A 124 10.03 -0.14 -2.87
N PHE A 125 8.73 0.00 -3.09
CA PHE A 125 7.67 -0.05 -2.09
C PHE A 125 7.36 -1.50 -1.68
N ALA A 126 7.27 -1.71 -0.37
CA ALA A 126 6.64 -2.87 0.25
C ALA A 126 5.81 -2.41 1.45
N PHE A 127 4.97 -3.29 1.98
CA PHE A 127 4.11 -2.98 3.12
C PHE A 127 3.93 -4.19 4.04
N ASP A 128 3.54 -3.91 5.28
CA ASP A 128 3.14 -4.96 6.23
C ASP A 128 1.77 -5.54 5.85
N ALA A 129 1.78 -6.75 5.30
CA ALA A 129 0.58 -7.46 4.85
C ALA A 129 -0.41 -7.77 5.99
N ASP A 130 0.03 -7.84 7.25
CA ASP A 130 -0.86 -8.10 8.39
C ASP A 130 -1.60 -6.84 8.86
N ARG A 131 -1.08 -5.66 8.50
CA ARG A 131 -1.65 -4.36 8.87
C ARG A 131 -2.42 -3.68 7.74
N ALA A 132 -2.22 -4.14 6.51
CA ALA A 132 -2.99 -3.70 5.36
C ALA A 132 -4.50 -3.96 5.53
N HIS A 133 -5.32 -3.09 4.94
CA HIS A 133 -6.77 -3.20 4.90
C HIS A 133 -7.29 -3.34 3.48
N LEU A 134 -8.41 -4.05 3.31
CA LEU A 134 -9.09 -4.22 2.04
C LEU A 134 -10.45 -3.54 2.09
N PHE A 135 -10.75 -2.70 1.09
CA PHE A 135 -12.06 -2.08 0.93
C PHE A 135 -12.66 -2.42 -0.43
N ASP A 136 -13.99 -2.46 -0.44
CA ASP A 136 -14.78 -2.66 -1.64
C ASP A 136 -14.81 -1.36 -2.48
N PRO A 137 -14.48 -1.39 -3.79
CA PRO A 137 -14.44 -0.19 -4.62
C PRO A 137 -15.81 0.45 -4.83
N GLY A 138 -16.89 -0.35 -4.86
CA GLY A 138 -18.26 0.12 -5.06
C GLY A 138 -18.85 0.79 -3.82
N SER A 139 -18.94 0.05 -2.72
CA SER A 139 -19.51 0.51 -1.45
C SER A 139 -18.56 1.34 -0.61
N ARG A 140 -17.25 1.31 -0.90
CA ARG A 140 -16.19 2.00 -0.13
C ARG A 140 -16.09 1.53 1.33
N ARG A 141 -16.68 0.37 1.67
CA ARG A 141 -16.66 -0.23 3.01
C ARG A 141 -15.53 -1.26 3.11
N ARG A 142 -15.01 -1.46 4.33
CA ARG A 142 -14.00 -2.49 4.61
C ARG A 142 -14.59 -3.89 4.39
N LEU A 143 -13.82 -4.77 3.76
CA LEU A 143 -14.22 -6.14 3.35
C LEU A 143 -14.02 -7.21 4.44
N GLU A 144 -13.47 -6.82 5.60
CA GLU A 144 -13.07 -7.71 6.70
C GLU A 144 -13.39 -7.08 8.08
#